data_AF-K4N6S0-F1
#
_entry.id   AF-K4N6S0-F1
#
_cell.length_a   1.000
_cell.length_b   1.000
_cell.length_c   1.000
_cell.angle_alpha   90.00
_cell.angle_beta   90.00
_cell.angle_gamma   90.00
#
_symmetry.space_group_name_H-M   'P 1'
#
loop_
_entity.id
_entity.type
_entity.pdbx_description
1 polymer ?
#
loop_
_entity_poly.entity_id
_entity_poly.type
_entity_poly.pdbx_seq_one_letter_code
_entity_poly.pdbx_strand_id
1 'polypeptide(L)'
;DQETIARIETEDLVDLLMPNCEMYEVLKGLLSDYGTALQRLEINYKTEVEHIREGDADLDHGVIRQVKVYVASKRKLQVGDKMAGRRGNKGVVSKIRPEADMPIFSYGETLQMILNPLGVPSRMNLGQVLETHRRVTANTGEN
;
A
#
# COMPACT_ATOMS: atom_id res chain seq x y z
N ASP A 1 37.88 -34.13 42.86
CA ASP A 1 37.94 -34.25 41.38
C ASP A 1 37.72 -32.90 40.73
N GLN A 2 38.81 -32.23 40.36
CA GLN A 2 38.79 -30.91 39.71
C GLN A 2 38.19 -30.96 38.29
N GLU A 3 38.23 -32.13 37.68
CA GLU A 3 37.70 -32.39 36.34
C GLU A 3 36.16 -32.30 36.29
N THR A 4 35.47 -32.71 37.35
CA THR A 4 34.00 -32.60 37.46
C THR A 4 33.56 -31.15 37.64
N ILE A 5 34.34 -30.34 38.36
CA ILE A 5 34.06 -28.92 38.59
C ILE A 5 34.24 -28.12 37.29
N ALA A 6 35.30 -28.40 36.53
CA ALA A 6 35.54 -27.75 35.23
C ALA A 6 34.43 -28.07 34.20
N ARG A 7 33.85 -29.28 34.23
CA ARG A 7 32.72 -29.63 33.36
C ARG A 7 31.45 -28.83 33.68
N ILE A 8 31.16 -28.62 34.96
CA ILE A 8 29.99 -27.85 35.41
C ILE A 8 30.14 -26.35 35.10
N GLU A 9 31.37 -25.82 35.06
CA GLU A 9 31.61 -24.41 34.68
C GLU A 9 31.46 -24.15 33.17
N THR A 10 31.53 -25.18 32.33
CA THR A 10 31.51 -25.04 30.87
C THR A 10 30.14 -25.30 30.26
N GLU A 11 29.28 -26.05 30.96
CA GLU A 11 27.92 -26.36 30.51
C GLU A 11 26.93 -25.31 31.02
N ASP A 12 26.03 -24.85 30.15
CA ASP A 12 24.97 -23.91 30.53
C ASP A 12 24.05 -24.61 31.53
N LEU A 13 23.88 -24.03 32.72
CA LEU A 13 23.20 -24.67 33.87
C LEU A 13 21.79 -25.20 33.54
N VAL A 14 21.17 -24.62 32.52
CA VAL A 14 19.84 -24.96 31.99
C VAL A 14 19.86 -26.30 31.23
N ASP A 15 20.94 -26.60 30.51
CA ASP A 15 21.14 -27.85 29.77
C ASP A 15 21.36 -29.05 30.71
N LEU A 16 21.87 -28.79 31.92
CA LEU A 16 22.08 -29.81 32.95
C LEU A 16 20.78 -30.20 33.68
N LEU A 17 19.81 -29.28 33.75
CA LEU A 17 18.56 -29.43 34.50
C LEU A 17 17.45 -30.13 33.70
N MET A 18 17.53 -30.14 32.37
CA MET A 18 16.47 -30.68 31.50
C MET A 18 16.98 -31.88 30.68
N PRO A 19 16.22 -32.99 30.60
CA PRO A 19 16.61 -34.14 29.79
C PRO A 19 16.65 -33.77 28.29
N ASN A 20 17.65 -34.28 27.56
CA ASN A 20 17.77 -34.16 26.10
C ASN A 20 16.56 -34.79 25.39
N CYS A 21 15.50 -34.01 25.23
CA CYS A 21 14.28 -34.36 24.51
C CYS A 21 14.08 -33.38 23.35
N GLU A 22 13.47 -33.83 22.26
CA GLU A 22 13.24 -32.99 21.07
C GLU A 22 12.54 -31.66 21.41
N MET A 23 11.64 -31.69 22.41
CA MET A 23 10.94 -30.49 22.89
C MET A 23 11.87 -29.44 23.51
N TYR A 24 12.94 -29.85 24.20
CA TYR A 24 13.90 -28.92 24.81
C TYR A 24 14.77 -28.24 23.75
N GLU A 25 15.21 -28.97 22.73
CA GLU A 25 15.95 -28.40 21.58
C GLU A 25 15.11 -27.37 20.81
N VAL A 26 13.82 -27.66 20.59
CA VAL A 26 12.89 -26.71 19.95
C VAL A 26 12.69 -25.47 20.83
N LEU A 27 12.50 -25.65 22.14
CA LEU A 27 12.34 -24.54 23.08
C LEU A 27 13.59 -23.65 23.13
N LYS A 28 14.79 -24.25 23.13
CA LYS A 28 16.08 -23.55 23.13
C LYS A 28 16.29 -22.77 21.83
N GLY A 29 15.97 -23.37 20.68
CA GLY A 29 15.99 -22.70 19.38
C GLY A 29 15.05 -21.48 19.37
N LEU A 30 13.81 -21.68 19.83
CA LEU A 30 12.82 -20.61 19.92
C LEU A 30 13.28 -19.47 20.84
N LEU A 31 13.86 -19.79 22.00
CA LEU A 31 14.36 -18.80 22.95
C LEU A 31 15.53 -17.99 22.37
N SER A 32 16.43 -18.65 21.63
CA SER A 32 17.54 -18.02 20.92
C SER A 32 17.06 -17.09 19.80
N ASP A 33 16.07 -17.53 19.04
CA ASP A 33 15.45 -16.72 17.98
C ASP A 33 14.78 -15.48 18.55
N TYR A 34 14.03 -15.61 19.65
CA TYR A 34 13.44 -14.48 20.36
C TYR A 34 14.51 -13.55 20.96
N GLY A 35 15.60 -14.09 21.51
CA GLY A 35 16.72 -13.30 22.00
C GLY A 35 17.36 -12.45 20.89
N THR A 36 17.56 -13.06 19.72
CA THR A 36 18.08 -12.37 18.53
C THR A 36 17.10 -11.31 18.02
N ALA A 37 15.80 -11.61 18.00
CA ALA A 37 14.75 -10.67 17.60
C ALA A 37 14.68 -9.45 18.55
N LEU A 38 14.77 -9.67 19.86
CA LEU A 38 14.81 -8.61 20.86
C LEU A 38 16.04 -7.71 20.69
N GLN A 39 17.22 -8.30 20.50
CA GLN A 39 18.44 -7.54 20.23
C GLN A 39 18.32 -6.68 18.96
N ARG A 40 17.77 -7.22 17.88
CA ARG A 40 17.53 -6.46 16.65
C ARG A 40 16.57 -5.29 16.88
N LEU A 41 15.51 -5.51 17.65
CA LEU A 41 14.53 -4.47 17.98
C LEU A 41 15.18 -3.36 18.82
N GLU A 42 16.02 -3.72 19.78
CA GLU A 42 16.75 -2.77 20.62
C GLU A 42 17.77 -1.94 19.83
N ILE A 43 18.49 -2.57 18.91
CA ILE A 43 19.41 -1.88 17.98
C ILE A 43 18.65 -0.90 17.10
N ASN A 44 17.55 -1.33 16.49
CA ASN A 44 16.74 -0.46 15.64
C ASN A 44 16.18 0.73 16.41
N TYR A 45 15.64 0.48 17.61
CA TYR A 45 15.14 1.54 18.49
C TYR A 45 16.24 2.53 18.85
N LYS A 46 17.42 2.04 19.25
CA LYS A 46 18.57 2.91 19.56
C LYS A 46 18.98 3.74 18.35
N THR A 47 19.06 3.13 17.17
CA THR A 47 19.44 3.81 15.91
C THR A 47 18.43 4.89 15.54
N GLU A 48 17.13 4.61 15.68
CA GLU A 48 16.06 5.57 15.38
C GLU A 48 16.05 6.75 16.36
N VAL A 49 16.31 6.48 17.65
CA VAL A 49 16.47 7.53 18.67
C VAL A 49 17.68 8.42 18.39
N GLU A 50 18.82 7.83 18.01
CA GLU A 50 20.02 8.61 17.66
C GLU A 50 19.78 9.45 16.40
N HIS A 51 19.12 8.92 15.36
CA HIS A 51 18.73 9.70 14.18
C HIS A 51 17.82 10.89 14.50
N ILE A 52 16.85 10.72 15.41
CA ILE A 52 15.97 11.82 15.84
C ILE A 52 16.76 12.87 16.64
N ARG A 53 17.77 12.46 17.41
CA ARG A 53 18.62 13.36 18.22
C ARG A 53 19.60 14.18 17.38
N GLU A 54 20.19 13.59 16.35
CA GLU A 54 21.11 14.29 15.44
C GLU A 54 20.40 15.39 14.62
N GLY A 55 19.09 15.25 14.40
CA GLY A 55 18.28 16.24 13.67
C GLY A 55 18.53 16.21 12.16
N ASP A 56 18.04 17.23 11.43
CA ASP A 56 18.23 17.33 9.97
C ASP A 56 19.69 17.71 9.67
N ALA A 57 20.52 16.71 9.34
CA ALA A 57 21.93 16.89 8.95
C ALA A 57 22.11 17.45 7.52
N ASP A 58 21.08 17.37 6.69
CA ASP A 58 21.07 17.85 5.29
C ASP A 58 20.38 19.21 5.18
N LEU A 59 20.98 20.24 5.77
CA LEU A 59 20.60 21.63 5.54
C LEU A 59 21.55 22.26 4.52
N ASP A 60 21.00 23.00 3.55
CA ASP A 60 21.79 23.78 2.60
C ASP A 60 22.66 24.82 3.33
N HIS A 61 23.83 25.14 2.74
CA HIS A 61 24.76 26.10 3.33
C HIS A 61 24.08 27.45 3.61
N GLY A 62 24.13 27.88 4.88
CA GLY A 62 23.54 29.14 5.35
C GLY A 62 22.12 29.02 5.91
N VAL A 63 21.48 27.84 5.87
CA VAL A 63 20.17 27.59 6.47
C VAL A 63 20.32 27.13 7.92
N ILE A 64 19.73 27.88 8.85
CA ILE A 64 19.80 27.58 10.30
C ILE A 64 18.68 26.63 10.71
N ARG A 65 17.49 26.73 10.10
CA ARG A 65 16.32 25.88 10.37
C ARG A 65 15.45 25.73 9.12
N GLN A 66 14.90 24.54 8.89
CA GLN A 66 13.94 24.26 7.81
C GLN A 66 12.61 23.77 8.40
N VAL A 67 11.49 24.24 7.85
CA VAL A 67 10.14 23.80 8.23
C VAL A 67 9.42 23.28 6.99
N LYS A 68 9.04 22.01 6.98
CA LYS A 68 8.28 21.37 5.89
C LYS A 68 6.80 21.30 6.29
N VAL A 69 5.94 22.00 5.56
CA VAL A 69 4.47 21.97 5.78
C VAL A 69 3.82 21.15 4.67
N TYR A 70 3.18 20.04 5.05
CA TYR A 70 2.43 19.20 4.13
C TYR A 70 0.96 19.64 4.08
N VAL A 71 0.49 20.08 2.92
CA VAL A 71 -0.90 20.47 2.69
C VAL A 71 -1.56 19.47 1.75
N ALA A 72 -2.56 18.74 2.25
CA ALA A 72 -3.40 17.87 1.44
C ALA A 72 -4.65 18.64 0.99
N SER A 73 -4.97 18.59 -0.30
CA SER A 73 -6.18 19.20 -0.85
C SER A 73 -6.93 18.20 -1.74
N LYS A 74 -8.24 18.04 -1.50
CA LYS A 74 -9.12 17.24 -2.36
C LYS A 74 -9.63 18.12 -3.51
N ARG A 75 -9.22 17.81 -4.74
CA ARG A 75 -9.70 18.48 -5.96
C ARG A 75 -10.92 17.75 -6.52
N LYS A 76 -11.96 18.51 -6.87
CA LYS A 76 -13.15 18.00 -7.56
C LYS A 76 -12.93 18.05 -9.08
N LEU A 77 -13.63 17.20 -9.82
CA LEU A 77 -13.64 17.22 -11.29
C LEU A 77 -14.20 18.57 -11.80
N GLN A 78 -13.53 19.16 -12.78
CA GLN A 78 -13.89 20.43 -13.38
C GLN A 78 -13.92 20.35 -14.91
N VAL A 79 -14.65 21.29 -15.52
CA VAL A 79 -14.61 21.48 -16.98
C VAL A 79 -13.19 21.83 -17.39
N GLY A 80 -12.67 21.17 -18.42
CA GLY A 80 -11.27 21.30 -18.83
C GLY A 80 -10.36 20.18 -18.31
N ASP A 81 -10.82 19.36 -17.36
CA ASP A 81 -10.03 18.21 -16.91
C ASP A 81 -9.89 17.17 -18.03
N LYS A 82 -8.69 16.62 -18.14
CA LYS A 82 -8.39 15.58 -19.13
C LYS A 82 -8.70 14.20 -18.56
N MET A 83 -9.47 13.42 -19.30
CA MET A 83 -9.78 12.04 -18.97
C MET A 83 -9.30 11.09 -20.07
N ALA A 84 -8.97 9.87 -19.69
CA ALA A 84 -8.57 8.81 -20.61
C ALA A 84 -9.21 7.48 -20.20
N GLY A 85 -9.65 6.70 -21.19
CA GLY A 85 -10.12 5.34 -20.97
C GLY A 85 -9.04 4.30 -21.27
N ARG A 86 -9.30 3.07 -20.83
CA ARG A 86 -8.37 1.92 -20.90
C ARG A 86 -8.01 1.50 -22.32
N ARG A 87 -8.85 1.88 -23.29
CA ARG A 87 -8.66 1.56 -24.72
C ARG A 87 -7.97 2.69 -25.48
N GLY A 88 -7.36 3.66 -24.79
CA GLY A 88 -6.60 4.74 -25.43
C GLY A 88 -7.45 5.91 -25.96
N ASN A 89 -8.76 5.92 -25.69
CA ASN A 89 -9.59 7.10 -25.91
C ASN A 89 -9.21 8.19 -24.89
N LYS A 90 -8.87 9.39 -25.38
CA LYS A 90 -8.53 10.56 -24.57
C LYS A 90 -9.52 11.67 -24.91
N GLY A 91 -9.97 12.40 -23.89
CA GLY A 91 -10.90 13.52 -24.03
C GLY A 91 -10.73 14.53 -22.92
N VAL A 92 -11.39 15.68 -23.07
CA VAL A 92 -11.47 16.74 -22.06
C VAL A 92 -12.92 16.84 -21.62
N VAL A 93 -13.18 17.06 -20.33
CA VAL A 93 -14.52 17.30 -19.80
C VAL A 93 -15.06 18.59 -20.42
N SER A 94 -16.08 18.47 -21.28
CA SER A 94 -16.63 19.61 -22.02
C SER A 94 -17.64 20.41 -21.21
N LYS A 95 -18.56 19.71 -20.52
CA LYS A 95 -19.60 20.33 -19.69
C LYS A 95 -20.08 19.35 -18.63
N ILE A 96 -20.35 19.86 -17.44
CA ILE A 96 -21.01 19.13 -16.35
C ILE A 96 -22.49 19.54 -16.38
N ARG A 97 -23.40 18.56 -16.46
CA ARG A 97 -24.84 18.77 -16.51
C ARG A 97 -25.50 18.31 -15.22
N PRO A 98 -26.59 18.97 -14.77
CA PRO A 98 -27.45 18.42 -13.73
C PRO A 98 -28.06 17.08 -14.17
N GLU A 99 -28.40 16.23 -13.20
CA GLU A 99 -28.97 14.91 -13.47
C GLU A 99 -30.28 14.97 -14.27
N ALA A 100 -31.14 15.96 -14.01
CA ALA A 100 -32.42 16.14 -14.71
C ALA A 100 -32.27 16.41 -16.23
N ASP A 101 -31.12 16.91 -16.68
CA ASP A 101 -30.86 17.20 -18.11
C ASP A 101 -30.28 15.97 -18.85
N MET A 102 -29.89 14.92 -18.12
CA MET A 102 -29.23 13.76 -18.69
C MET A 102 -30.27 12.73 -19.17
N PRO A 103 -29.97 11.95 -20.22
CA PRO A 103 -30.89 10.90 -20.66
C PRO A 103 -31.06 9.83 -19.58
N ILE A 104 -32.30 9.37 -19.42
CA ILE A 104 -32.72 8.38 -18.41
C ILE A 104 -33.01 7.06 -19.11
N PHE A 105 -32.60 5.96 -18.51
CA PHE A 105 -32.93 4.61 -18.96
C PHE A 105 -34.39 4.26 -18.68
N SER A 106 -34.94 3.28 -19.40
CA SER A 106 -36.33 2.82 -19.19
C SER A 106 -36.61 2.25 -17.79
N TYR A 107 -35.56 1.85 -17.06
CA TYR A 107 -35.61 1.37 -15.68
C TYR A 107 -35.31 2.47 -14.63
N GLY A 108 -35.21 3.74 -15.05
CA GLY A 108 -35.17 4.90 -14.14
C GLY A 108 -33.78 5.43 -13.77
N GLU A 109 -32.70 4.77 -14.18
CA GLU A 109 -31.34 5.26 -13.92
C GLU A 109 -30.91 6.33 -14.92
N THR A 110 -30.18 7.35 -14.45
CA THR A 110 -29.65 8.43 -15.28
C THR A 110 -28.25 8.12 -15.80
N LEU A 111 -27.96 8.47 -17.06
CA LEU A 111 -26.61 8.36 -17.62
C LEU A 111 -25.61 9.28 -16.92
N GLN A 112 -24.42 8.75 -16.62
CA GLN A 112 -23.34 9.51 -15.96
C GLN A 112 -22.40 10.22 -16.94
N MET A 113 -22.15 9.64 -18.12
CA MET A 113 -21.22 10.18 -19.11
C MET A 113 -21.68 9.85 -20.52
N ILE A 114 -21.57 10.82 -21.42
CA ILE A 114 -21.91 10.67 -22.84
C ILE A 114 -20.61 10.81 -23.64
N LEU A 115 -20.36 9.84 -24.53
CA LEU A 115 -19.20 9.82 -25.42
C LEU A 115 -19.66 9.95 -26.88
N ASN A 116 -18.85 10.63 -27.70
CA ASN A 116 -19.12 10.75 -29.12
C ASN A 116 -18.87 9.39 -29.83
N PRO A 117 -19.86 8.80 -30.52
CA PRO A 117 -19.71 7.51 -31.19
C PRO A 117 -18.73 7.55 -32.37
N LEU A 118 -18.54 8.71 -33.01
CA LEU A 118 -17.68 8.83 -34.21
C LEU A 118 -16.20 8.53 -33.93
N GLY A 119 -15.77 8.67 -32.68
CA GLY A 119 -14.39 8.36 -32.27
C GLY A 119 -14.04 6.88 -32.29
N VAL A 120 -15.05 5.99 -32.26
CA VAL A 120 -14.84 4.55 -32.20
C VAL A 120 -14.50 3.97 -33.59
N PRO A 121 -15.29 4.19 -34.66
CA PRO A 121 -14.96 3.68 -36.00
C PRO A 121 -13.68 4.29 -36.55
N SER A 122 -13.49 5.61 -36.39
CA SER A 122 -12.33 6.33 -36.93
C SER A 122 -11.00 5.82 -36.39
N ARG A 123 -10.97 5.33 -35.14
CA ARG A 123 -9.77 4.77 -34.51
C ARG A 123 -9.78 3.26 -34.41
N MET A 124 -10.77 2.61 -35.04
CA MET A 124 -10.99 1.16 -35.00
C MET A 124 -10.97 0.56 -33.58
N ASN A 125 -11.52 1.30 -32.60
CA ASN A 125 -11.46 0.92 -31.19
C ASN A 125 -12.71 0.16 -30.72
N LEU A 126 -13.04 -0.93 -31.42
CA LEU A 126 -14.26 -1.71 -31.16
C LEU A 126 -14.31 -2.29 -29.74
N GLY A 127 -13.14 -2.51 -29.12
CA GLY A 127 -13.02 -3.04 -27.76
C GLY A 127 -13.68 -2.16 -26.69
N GLN A 128 -13.84 -0.86 -26.93
CA GLN A 128 -14.60 0.04 -26.04
C GLN A 128 -16.09 -0.33 -26.02
N VAL A 129 -16.65 -0.67 -27.18
CA VAL A 129 -18.07 -1.02 -27.31
C VAL A 129 -18.32 -2.39 -26.70
N LEU A 130 -17.46 -3.36 -26.97
CA LEU A 130 -17.56 -4.70 -26.39
C LEU A 130 -17.46 -4.69 -24.85
N GLU A 131 -16.57 -3.85 -24.31
CA GLU A 131 -16.45 -3.65 -22.86
C GLU A 131 -17.71 -3.02 -22.27
N THR A 132 -18.26 -2.01 -22.94
CA THR A 132 -19.51 -1.35 -22.51
C THR A 132 -20.68 -2.33 -22.53
N HIS A 133 -20.81 -3.13 -23.61
CA HIS A 133 -21.86 -4.14 -23.74
C HIS A 133 -21.77 -5.19 -22.63
N ARG A 134 -20.59 -5.77 -22.39
CA ARG A 134 -20.38 -6.73 -21.30
C ARG A 134 -20.75 -6.14 -19.92
N ARG A 135 -20.39 -4.88 -19.67
CA ARG A 135 -20.71 -4.22 -18.40
C ARG A 135 -22.21 -4.02 -18.22
N VAL A 136 -22.93 -3.61 -19.27
CA VAL A 136 -24.39 -3.49 -19.20
C VAL A 136 -25.03 -4.84 -18.90
N THR A 137 -24.66 -5.91 -19.62
CA THR A 137 -25.20 -7.24 -19.37
C THR A 137 -24.92 -7.74 -17.96
N ALA A 138 -23.72 -7.50 -17.42
CA ALA A 138 -23.38 -7.87 -16.04
C ALA A 138 -24.25 -7.12 -15.02
N ASN A 139 -24.42 -5.81 -15.19
CA ASN A 139 -25.24 -4.99 -14.28
C ASN A 139 -26.74 -5.31 -14.38
N THR A 140 -27.26 -5.67 -15.57
CA THR A 140 -28.67 -6.05 -15.73
C THR A 140 -28.96 -7.44 -15.16
N GLY A 141 -27.97 -8.33 -15.04
CA GLY A 141 -28.15 -9.69 -14.53
C GLY A 141 -28.17 -9.82 -13.00
N GLU A 142 -27.86 -8.74 -12.27
CA GLU A 142 -27.86 -8.70 -10.79
C GLU A 142 -29.13 -8.05 -10.20
N ASN A 143 -30.11 -7.68 -11.03
CA ASN A 143 -31.40 -7.12 -10.62
C ASN A 143 -32.57 -8.05 -10.97
#